data_AF-A0A356B492-F1
#
_entry.id   AF-A0A356B492-F1
#
_cell.length_a   1.000
_cell.length_b   1.000
_cell.length_c   1.000
_cell.angle_alpha   90.00
_cell.angle_beta   90.00
_cell.angle_gamma   90.00
#
_symmetry.space_group_name_H-M   'P 1'
#
loop_
_entity.id
_entity.type
_entity.pdbx_description
1 polymer ?
#
loop_
_entity_poly.entity_id
_entity_poly.type
_entity_poly.pdbx_seq_one_letter_code
_entity_poly.pdbx_strand_id
1 'polypeptide(L)'
;MVYMSSRERMIAALANKQPDRIPVSPDISNMIPCRLTGKSFWEVYINNNPPLWKAYLNAVDYFGIDGWFVYGDLQFKTKTTVDREIINKTQDMWVVKDIYHTPDGDMTQIMNSLRADSPTTIEKIIKDFEKDFKKFKHIWSDEITYDDSLFKQQKKELGEK
;
A
#
# COMPACT_ATOMS: atom_id res chain seq x y z
N MET A 1 -0.22 -3.27 -37.99
CA MET A 1 0.68 -2.92 -36.86
C MET A 1 0.50 -3.99 -35.79
N VAL A 2 1.61 -4.48 -35.23
CA VAL A 2 1.55 -5.38 -34.07
C VAL A 2 1.43 -4.48 -32.84
N TYR A 3 0.30 -4.55 -32.13
CA TYR A 3 0.08 -3.78 -30.91
C TYR A 3 0.71 -4.51 -29.72
N MET A 4 1.53 -3.80 -28.93
CA MET A 4 2.06 -4.33 -27.67
C MET A 4 1.00 -4.18 -26.57
N SER A 5 0.93 -5.14 -25.65
CA SER A 5 0.25 -4.95 -24.37
C SER A 5 0.94 -3.85 -23.55
N SER A 6 0.25 -3.30 -22.55
CA SER A 6 0.83 -2.30 -21.65
C SER A 6 2.12 -2.78 -20.99
N ARG A 7 2.14 -4.04 -20.55
CA ARG A 7 3.32 -4.68 -19.97
C ARG A 7 4.47 -4.77 -20.96
N GLU A 8 4.22 -5.26 -22.16
CA GLU A 8 5.26 -5.38 -23.20
C GLU A 8 5.83 -4.01 -23.57
N ARG A 9 4.98 -2.98 -23.65
CA ARG A 9 5.38 -1.59 -23.92
C ARG A 9 6.29 -1.03 -22.82
N MET A 10 5.89 -1.19 -21.55
CA MET A 10 6.68 -0.78 -20.40
C MET A 10 8.04 -1.49 -20.34
N ILE A 11 8.05 -2.82 -20.51
CA ILE A 11 9.29 -3.61 -20.48
C ILE A 11 10.21 -3.25 -21.65
N ALA A 12 9.68 -3.04 -22.86
CA ALA A 12 10.46 -2.63 -24.01
C ALA A 12 11.14 -1.27 -23.76
N ALA A 13 10.41 -0.28 -23.25
CA ALA A 13 10.95 1.02 -22.93
C ALA A 13 12.05 0.95 -21.84
N LEU A 14 11.82 0.20 -20.76
CA LEU A 14 12.80 0.02 -19.67
C LEU A 14 14.05 -0.75 -20.11
N ALA A 15 13.91 -1.63 -21.11
CA ALA A 15 15.02 -2.36 -21.70
C ALA A 15 15.78 -1.57 -22.79
N ASN A 16 15.53 -0.26 -22.93
CA ASN A 16 16.07 0.59 -23.99
C ASN A 16 15.79 0.06 -25.41
N LYS A 17 14.62 -0.58 -25.61
CA LYS A 17 14.12 -1.02 -26.93
C LYS A 17 13.09 -0.02 -27.45
N GLN A 18 12.69 -0.18 -28.71
CA GLN A 18 11.64 0.63 -29.35
C GLN A 18 10.25 0.03 -29.05
N PRO A 19 9.42 0.63 -28.18
CA PRO A 19 8.02 0.24 -28.03
C PRO A 19 7.18 0.67 -29.24
N ASP A 20 5.95 0.14 -29.35
CA ASP A 20 4.97 0.53 -30.37
C ASP A 20 4.50 2.00 -30.24
N ARG A 21 4.56 2.56 -29.02
CA ARG A 21 4.38 3.98 -28.67
C ARG A 21 5.02 4.28 -27.32
N ILE A 22 5.15 5.56 -26.96
CA ILE A 22 5.64 5.97 -25.63
C ILE A 22 4.69 5.43 -24.55
N PRO A 23 5.17 4.65 -23.56
CA PRO A 23 4.32 4.24 -22.44
C PRO A 23 4.01 5.43 -21.52
N VAL A 24 2.80 5.42 -20.94
CA VAL A 24 2.31 6.46 -20.04
C VAL A 24 1.93 5.80 -18.71
N SER A 25 2.64 6.14 -17.65
CA SER A 25 2.33 5.69 -16.29
C SER A 25 2.64 6.80 -15.28
N PRO A 26 1.80 7.84 -15.18
CA PRO A 26 1.97 8.89 -14.19
C PRO A 26 1.93 8.32 -12.76
N ASP A 27 2.66 8.95 -11.85
CA ASP A 27 2.53 8.63 -10.42
C ASP A 27 1.21 9.19 -9.88
N ILE A 28 0.20 8.32 -9.87
CA ILE A 28 -1.13 8.62 -9.33
C ILE A 28 -1.30 8.17 -7.86
N SER A 29 -0.29 7.43 -7.35
CA SER A 29 -0.19 6.86 -6.02
C SER A 29 -1.55 6.44 -5.43
N ASN A 30 -1.90 6.94 -4.26
CA ASN A 30 -3.14 6.65 -3.55
C ASN A 30 -4.24 7.70 -3.76
N MET A 31 -3.87 8.97 -3.95
CA MET A 31 -4.84 10.08 -3.95
C MET A 31 -5.87 9.94 -5.07
N ILE A 32 -5.41 9.63 -6.29
CA ILE A 32 -6.30 9.50 -7.44
C ILE A 32 -7.10 8.19 -7.37
N PRO A 33 -6.49 7.00 -7.14
CA PRO A 33 -7.26 5.76 -7.01
C PRO A 33 -8.31 5.80 -5.91
N CYS A 34 -7.98 6.31 -4.72
CA CYS A 34 -8.92 6.42 -3.61
C CYS A 34 -10.10 7.32 -3.97
N ARG A 35 -9.85 8.51 -4.54
CA ARG A 35 -10.93 9.43 -4.94
C ARG A 35 -11.82 8.83 -6.03
N LEU A 36 -11.24 8.10 -6.98
CA LEU A 36 -11.99 7.45 -8.06
C LEU A 36 -12.98 6.39 -7.54
N THR A 37 -12.74 5.82 -6.35
CA THR A 37 -13.72 4.89 -5.73
C THR A 37 -15.02 5.56 -5.29
N GLY A 38 -15.03 6.89 -5.12
CA GLY A 38 -16.14 7.63 -4.51
C GLY A 38 -16.32 7.41 -3.01
N LYS A 39 -15.42 6.65 -2.36
CA LYS A 39 -15.44 6.36 -0.93
C LYS A 39 -14.50 7.27 -0.15
N SER A 40 -14.65 7.27 1.17
CA SER A 40 -13.68 7.90 2.05
C SER A 40 -12.38 7.12 2.11
N PHE A 41 -11.28 7.79 2.47
CA PHE A 41 -9.97 7.14 2.50
C PHE A 41 -9.88 6.04 3.58
N TRP A 42 -10.60 6.14 4.70
CA TRP A 42 -10.65 5.04 5.68
C TRP A 42 -11.34 3.78 5.13
N GLU A 43 -12.26 3.88 4.18
CA GLU A 43 -12.82 2.68 3.55
C GLU A 43 -11.74 1.87 2.82
N VAL A 44 -10.79 2.56 2.18
CA VAL A 44 -9.68 1.93 1.47
C VAL A 44 -8.58 1.48 2.44
N TYR A 45 -8.13 2.36 3.34
CA TYR A 45 -6.96 2.14 4.19
C TYR A 45 -7.20 1.30 5.44
N ILE A 46 -8.41 1.35 5.99
CA ILE A 46 -8.75 0.68 7.25
C ILE A 46 -9.68 -0.49 6.97
N ASN A 47 -10.74 -0.27 6.20
CA ASN A 47 -11.73 -1.32 5.91
C ASN A 47 -11.37 -2.18 4.69
N ASN A 48 -10.29 -1.85 3.97
CA ASN A 48 -9.80 -2.58 2.81
C ASN A 48 -10.86 -2.77 1.71
N ASN A 49 -11.67 -1.74 1.46
CA ASN A 49 -12.91 -1.80 0.69
C ASN A 49 -13.02 -0.68 -0.37
N PRO A 50 -12.46 -0.84 -1.59
CA PRO A 50 -11.59 -1.94 -2.00
C PRO A 50 -10.17 -1.81 -1.42
N PRO A 51 -9.35 -2.87 -1.48
CA PRO A 51 -7.92 -2.72 -1.19
C PRO A 51 -7.27 -1.72 -2.16
N LEU A 52 -6.27 -0.97 -1.68
CA LEU A 52 -5.62 0.09 -2.45
C LEU A 52 -5.07 -0.40 -3.79
N TRP A 53 -4.46 -1.60 -3.82
CA TRP A 53 -3.90 -2.17 -5.05
C TRP A 53 -4.99 -2.40 -6.12
N LYS A 54 -6.22 -2.75 -5.73
CA LYS A 54 -7.34 -2.96 -6.64
C LYS A 54 -7.92 -1.62 -7.11
N ALA A 55 -8.03 -0.64 -6.20
CA ALA A 55 -8.37 0.73 -6.59
C ALA A 55 -7.38 1.29 -7.62
N TYR A 56 -6.09 1.00 -7.46
CA TYR A 56 -5.06 1.41 -8.42
C TYR A 56 -5.25 0.76 -9.80
N LEU A 57 -5.47 -0.56 -9.86
CA LEU A 57 -5.76 -1.23 -11.13
C LEU A 57 -7.01 -0.66 -11.83
N ASN A 58 -8.08 -0.41 -11.06
CA ASN A 58 -9.28 0.23 -11.61
C ASN A 58 -9.00 1.62 -12.18
N ALA A 59 -8.08 2.39 -11.57
CA ALA A 59 -7.67 3.68 -12.09
C ALA A 59 -6.84 3.55 -13.38
N VAL A 60 -5.93 2.57 -13.43
CA VAL A 60 -5.17 2.25 -14.66
C VAL A 60 -6.11 1.95 -15.82
N ASP A 61 -7.13 1.11 -15.59
CA ASP A 61 -8.14 0.77 -16.59
C ASP A 61 -8.99 1.98 -16.98
N TYR A 62 -9.43 2.78 -16.01
CA TYR A 62 -10.26 3.97 -16.24
C TYR A 62 -9.57 5.00 -17.13
N PHE A 63 -8.28 5.27 -16.88
CA PHE A 63 -7.51 6.25 -17.66
C PHE A 63 -6.87 5.66 -18.93
N GLY A 64 -6.89 4.34 -19.13
CA GLY A 64 -6.28 3.68 -20.27
C GLY A 64 -4.75 3.85 -20.34
N ILE A 65 -4.10 3.90 -19.18
CA ILE A 65 -2.64 4.07 -19.03
C ILE A 65 -1.92 2.72 -18.90
N ASP A 66 -0.59 2.70 -18.98
CA ASP A 66 0.19 1.46 -18.96
C ASP A 66 0.37 0.86 -17.55
N GLY A 67 0.42 1.73 -16.54
CA GLY A 67 0.51 1.36 -15.13
C GLY A 67 1.90 0.88 -14.68
N TRP A 68 2.23 1.20 -13.43
CA TRP A 68 3.42 0.73 -12.70
C TRP A 68 2.98 0.18 -11.34
N PHE A 69 2.88 -1.14 -11.22
CA PHE A 69 2.30 -1.78 -10.03
C PHE A 69 3.36 -2.00 -8.94
N VAL A 70 3.22 -1.30 -7.81
CA VAL A 70 4.16 -1.36 -6.67
C VAL A 70 3.53 -1.94 -5.39
N TYR A 71 2.31 -2.48 -5.50
CA TYR A 71 1.55 -2.97 -4.35
C TYR A 71 1.62 -4.49 -4.16
N GLY A 72 2.63 -5.14 -4.75
CA GLY A 72 2.87 -6.57 -4.58
C GLY A 72 3.17 -6.90 -3.12
N ASP A 73 2.47 -7.88 -2.55
CA ASP A 73 2.60 -8.20 -1.12
C ASP A 73 2.62 -9.71 -0.87
N LEU A 74 3.70 -10.20 -0.24
CA LEU A 74 3.92 -11.59 0.18
C LEU A 74 3.46 -11.88 1.62
N GLN A 75 2.87 -10.89 2.30
CA GLN A 75 2.29 -11.01 3.64
C GLN A 75 3.19 -11.74 4.65
N PHE A 76 4.45 -11.28 4.74
CA PHE A 76 5.44 -11.81 5.67
C PHE A 76 4.91 -11.84 7.11
N LYS A 77 5.18 -12.95 7.80
CA LYS A 77 4.93 -13.11 9.23
C LYS A 77 6.24 -12.94 9.96
N THR A 78 6.27 -11.98 10.86
CA THR A 78 7.47 -11.63 11.63
C THR A 78 7.22 -11.84 13.11
N LYS A 79 8.28 -11.73 13.92
CA LYS A 79 8.16 -11.84 15.39
C LYS A 79 7.37 -10.68 15.99
N THR A 80 7.39 -9.52 15.35
CA THR A 80 6.65 -8.34 15.76
C THR A 80 5.24 -8.40 15.17
N THR A 81 4.23 -8.42 16.03
CA THR A 81 2.84 -8.31 15.60
C THR A 81 2.34 -6.88 15.75
N VAL A 82 1.32 -6.53 14.96
CA VAL A 82 0.72 -5.20 14.98
C VAL A 82 -0.78 -5.34 15.17
N ASP A 83 -1.27 -4.78 16.28
CA ASP A 83 -2.70 -4.62 16.52
C ASP A 83 -3.13 -3.21 16.14
N ARG A 84 -4.35 -3.08 15.63
CA ARG A 84 -4.91 -1.81 15.16
C ARG A 84 -6.22 -1.51 15.88
N GLU A 85 -6.26 -0.36 16.53
CA GLU A 85 -7.42 0.12 17.28
C GLU A 85 -7.93 1.43 16.70
N ILE A 86 -9.25 1.55 16.52
CA ILE A 86 -9.86 2.82 16.13
C ILE A 86 -10.27 3.55 17.41
N ILE A 87 -9.50 4.57 17.78
CA ILE A 87 -9.65 5.28 19.06
C ILE A 87 -10.61 6.48 18.97
N ASN A 88 -10.90 6.95 17.75
CA ASN A 88 -11.93 7.96 17.51
C ASN A 88 -12.54 7.80 16.11
N LYS A 89 -13.84 8.02 15.99
CA LYS A 89 -14.57 8.05 14.70
C LYS A 89 -15.50 9.26 14.67
N THR A 90 -15.29 10.12 13.70
CA THR A 90 -16.23 11.20 13.35
C THR A 90 -16.72 11.03 11.93
N GLN A 91 -17.60 11.93 11.49
CA GLN A 91 -18.00 11.98 10.09
C GLN A 91 -16.83 12.38 9.18
N ASP A 92 -15.84 13.13 9.64
CA ASP A 92 -14.80 13.67 8.77
C ASP A 92 -13.45 12.98 8.91
N MET A 93 -13.27 12.19 9.97
CA MET A 93 -11.98 11.58 10.30
C MET A 93 -12.13 10.36 11.21
N TRP A 94 -11.30 9.36 10.97
CA TRP A 94 -11.02 8.30 11.94
C TRP A 94 -9.61 8.48 12.50
N VAL A 95 -9.43 8.25 13.79
CA VAL A 95 -8.11 8.21 14.43
C VAL A 95 -7.82 6.78 14.81
N VAL A 96 -6.67 6.30 14.36
CA VAL A 96 -6.23 4.92 14.49
C VAL A 96 -4.95 4.88 15.30
N LYS A 97 -4.87 3.94 16.23
CA LYS A 97 -3.68 3.61 16.98
C LYS A 97 -3.20 2.23 16.55
N ASP A 98 -1.98 2.17 16.03
CA ASP A 98 -1.28 0.92 15.79
C ASP A 98 -0.41 0.61 17.02
N ILE A 99 -0.44 -0.63 17.49
CA ILE A 99 0.34 -1.13 18.62
C ILE A 99 1.26 -2.23 18.11
N TYR A 100 2.56 -1.98 18.16
CA TYR A 100 3.60 -2.89 17.73
C TYR A 100 4.12 -3.64 18.94
N HIS A 101 3.85 -4.94 18.99
CA HIS A 101 4.30 -5.81 20.06
C HIS A 101 5.69 -6.34 19.72
N THR A 102 6.70 -5.78 20.38
CA THR A 102 8.10 -6.18 20.19
C THR A 102 8.61 -6.98 21.40
N PRO A 103 9.64 -7.83 21.22
CA PRO A 103 10.27 -8.53 22.35
C PRO A 103 10.81 -7.61 23.46
N ASP A 104 11.15 -6.36 23.14
CA ASP A 104 11.66 -5.36 24.09
C ASP A 104 10.56 -4.43 24.64
N GLY A 105 9.29 -4.77 24.37
CA GLY A 105 8.10 -4.05 24.83
C GLY A 105 7.36 -3.31 23.72
N ASP A 106 6.17 -2.83 24.05
CA ASP A 106 5.28 -2.23 23.06
C ASP A 106 5.75 -0.86 22.58
N MET A 107 5.41 -0.58 21.33
CA MET A 107 5.47 0.75 20.71
C MET A 107 4.11 1.08 20.11
N THR A 108 3.77 2.37 20.04
CA THR A 108 2.50 2.81 19.46
C THR A 108 2.72 3.73 18.28
N GLN A 109 1.76 3.90 17.39
CA GLN A 109 1.73 5.01 16.44
C GLN A 109 0.29 5.49 16.33
N ILE A 110 0.07 6.79 16.18
CA ILE A 110 -1.27 7.32 15.97
C ILE A 110 -1.33 8.00 14.61
N MET A 111 -2.32 7.60 13.82
CA MET A 111 -2.60 8.15 12.51
C MET A 111 -4.00 8.75 12.49
N ASN A 112 -4.16 9.89 11.83
CA ASN A 112 -5.48 10.33 11.39
C ASN A 112 -5.74 9.82 9.97
N SER A 113 -6.98 9.47 9.67
CA SER A 113 -7.46 9.14 8.33
C SER A 113 -8.61 10.08 8.03
N LEU A 114 -8.36 11.05 7.17
CA LEU A 114 -9.34 12.06 6.76
C LEU A 114 -10.29 11.49 5.72
N ARG A 115 -11.46 12.12 5.55
CA ARG A 115 -12.48 11.65 4.61
C ARG A 115 -11.97 11.59 3.17
N ALA A 116 -11.32 12.65 2.72
CA ALA A 116 -10.96 12.87 1.32
C ALA A 116 -9.45 13.07 1.10
N ASP A 117 -8.64 12.63 2.06
CA ASP A 117 -7.19 12.77 2.04
C ASP A 117 -6.49 11.57 2.67
N SER A 118 -5.20 11.43 2.35
CA SER A 118 -4.32 10.37 2.80
C SER A 118 -4.19 10.34 4.32
N PRO A 119 -4.06 9.16 4.93
CA PRO A 119 -3.76 9.06 6.35
C PRO A 119 -2.44 9.78 6.69
N THR A 120 -2.41 10.54 7.78
CA THR A 120 -1.22 11.24 8.25
C THR A 120 -0.87 10.79 9.67
N THR A 121 0.42 10.63 9.94
CA THR A 121 0.88 10.30 11.30
C THR A 121 0.79 11.54 12.19
N ILE A 122 0.05 11.44 13.29
CA ILE A 122 -0.09 12.52 14.29
C ILE A 122 0.73 12.24 15.55
N GLU A 123 1.07 10.97 15.84
CA GLU A 123 2.07 10.58 16.83
C GLU A 123 3.01 9.56 16.22
N LYS A 124 4.31 9.88 16.19
CA LYS A 124 5.35 9.00 15.63
C LYS A 124 5.55 7.75 16.48
N ILE A 125 6.09 6.71 15.87
CA ILE A 125 6.38 5.45 16.58
C ILE A 125 7.48 5.58 17.64
N ILE A 126 8.55 6.31 17.31
CA ILE A 126 9.65 6.67 18.22
C ILE A 126 9.28 8.00 18.90
N LYS A 127 9.20 8.00 20.25
CA LYS A 127 8.96 9.20 21.07
C LYS A 127 10.25 9.66 21.72
N ASP A 128 11.05 8.71 22.16
CA ASP A 128 12.35 8.92 22.79
C ASP A 128 13.33 7.96 22.11
N PHE A 129 14.24 8.51 21.30
CA PHE A 129 15.15 7.68 20.50
C PHE A 129 16.00 6.74 21.36
N GLU A 130 16.55 7.21 22.49
CA GLU A 130 17.43 6.39 23.32
C GLU A 130 16.69 5.19 23.92
N LYS A 131 15.46 5.42 24.38
CA LYS A 131 14.62 4.36 24.98
C LYS A 131 14.00 3.44 23.95
N ASP A 132 13.55 4.01 22.84
CA ASP A 132 12.73 3.30 21.85
C ASP A 132 13.57 2.61 20.78
N PHE A 133 14.83 3.00 20.56
CA PHE A 133 15.64 2.44 19.48
C PHE A 133 15.82 0.92 19.62
N LYS A 134 15.96 0.40 20.85
CA LYS A 134 16.08 -1.05 21.07
C LYS A 134 14.83 -1.80 20.56
N LYS A 135 13.64 -1.27 20.86
CA LYS A 135 12.35 -1.79 20.42
C LYS A 135 12.17 -1.65 18.92
N PHE A 136 12.51 -0.47 18.38
CA PHE A 136 12.35 -0.12 16.96
C PHE A 136 13.12 -1.05 16.02
N LYS A 137 14.27 -1.58 16.44
CA LYS A 137 15.02 -2.59 15.65
C LYS A 137 14.20 -3.83 15.32
N HIS A 138 13.19 -4.17 16.12
CA HIS A 138 12.32 -5.32 15.87
C HIS A 138 11.23 -5.05 14.83
N ILE A 139 11.07 -3.81 14.35
CA ILE A 139 10.09 -3.53 13.27
C ILE A 139 10.54 -4.20 11.97
N TRP A 140 11.84 -4.24 11.71
CA TRP A 140 12.44 -5.08 10.67
C TRP A 140 12.92 -6.40 11.27
N SER A 141 12.02 -7.12 11.95
CA SER A 141 12.34 -8.40 12.57
C SER A 141 12.53 -9.51 11.54
N ASP A 142 13.23 -10.57 11.96
CA ASP A 142 13.43 -11.77 11.13
C ASP A 142 12.08 -12.30 10.63
N GLU A 143 12.02 -12.55 9.32
CA GLU A 143 10.91 -13.25 8.70
C GLU A 143 10.85 -14.68 9.23
N ILE A 144 9.69 -15.06 9.78
CA ILE A 144 9.42 -16.43 10.23
C ILE A 144 8.91 -17.26 9.05
N THR A 145 7.98 -16.70 8.30
CA THR A 145 7.32 -17.31 7.12
C THR A 145 6.58 -16.23 6.31
N TYR A 146 5.91 -16.61 5.23
CA TYR A 146 5.12 -15.71 4.39
C TYR A 146 3.87 -16.41 3.82
N ASP A 147 2.90 -15.63 3.33
CA ASP A 147 1.69 -16.10 2.64
C ASP A 147 1.57 -15.42 1.27
N ASP A 148 1.84 -16.16 0.20
CA ASP A 148 1.86 -15.63 -1.16
C ASP A 148 0.48 -15.69 -1.86
N SER A 149 -0.61 -16.01 -1.15
CA SER A 149 -1.94 -16.11 -1.75
C SER A 149 -2.39 -14.79 -2.38
N LEU A 150 -2.20 -13.67 -1.68
CA LEU A 150 -2.48 -12.33 -2.20
C LEU A 150 -1.59 -12.01 -3.40
N PHE A 151 -0.29 -12.28 -3.30
CA PHE A 151 0.65 -12.05 -4.40
C PHE A 151 0.25 -12.82 -5.67
N LYS A 152 -0.14 -14.09 -5.54
CA LYS A 152 -0.65 -14.91 -6.65
C LYS A 152 -1.92 -14.34 -7.26
N GLN A 153 -2.83 -13.82 -6.44
CA GLN A 153 -4.02 -13.12 -6.94
C GLN A 153 -3.63 -11.87 -7.73
N GLN A 154 -2.74 -11.04 -7.19
CA GLN A 154 -2.27 -9.82 -7.85
C GLN A 154 -1.60 -10.12 -9.19
N LYS A 155 -0.72 -11.12 -9.25
CA LYS A 155 -0.11 -11.61 -10.50
C LYS A 155 -1.14 -11.99 -11.55
N LYS A 156 -2.17 -12.75 -11.15
CA LYS A 156 -3.25 -13.17 -12.05
C LYS A 156 -4.00 -11.96 -12.63
N GLU A 157 -4.32 -10.98 -11.79
CA GLU A 157 -5.02 -9.76 -12.24
C GLU A 157 -4.16 -8.85 -13.13
N LEU A 158 -2.84 -8.86 -12.93
CA LEU A 158 -1.87 -8.20 -13.81
C LEU A 158 -1.64 -8.94 -15.14
N GLY A 159 -2.25 -10.11 -15.33
CA GLY A 159 -2.06 -10.94 -16.52
C GLY A 159 -0.70 -11.65 -16.56
N GLU A 160 -0.02 -11.78 -15.43
CA GLU A 160 1.22 -12.55 -15.34
C GLU A 160 0.92 -14.06 -15.36
N LYS A 161 1.68 -14.79 -16.20
CA LYS A 161 1.61 -16.26 -16.31
C LYS A 161 2.56 -16.93 -15.32
#